data_AF-A0A2M7WQR6-F1
#
_entry.id   AF-A0A2M7WQR6-F1
#
_cell.length_a   1.000
_cell.length_b   1.000
_cell.length_c   1.000
_cell.angle_alpha   90.00
_cell.angle_beta   90.00
_cell.angle_gamma   90.00
#
_symmetry.space_group_name_H-M   'P 1'
#
loop_
_entity.id
_entity.type
_entity.pdbx_description
1 polymer ?
#
loop_
_entity_poly.entity_id
_entity_poly.type
_entity_poly.pdbx_seq_one_letter_code
_entity_poly.pdbx_strand_id
1 'polypeptide(L)'
;VTEPYSYSIDAGDCQQLNWQPMWLEILADLQAGINPANIAARFHHTLIHALTELALHLRGVHSFDTVALSGGVFQNRLIFTHLTQALQDNDLQVLQHRQVPTHDGGLSLGQAVIAISLFT
;
A
#
# COMPACT_ATOMS: atom_id res chain seq x y z
N VAL A 1 16.86 -6.06 -9.84
CA VAL A 1 15.53 -5.86 -9.22
C VAL A 1 15.18 -7.20 -8.59
N THR A 2 15.11 -7.29 -7.27
CA THR A 2 14.78 -8.53 -6.59
C THR A 2 13.27 -8.75 -6.67
N GLU A 3 12.86 -9.95 -7.11
CA GLU A 3 11.46 -10.36 -7.21
C GLU A 3 10.73 -10.21 -5.86
N PRO A 4 9.45 -9.83 -5.88
CA PRO A 4 8.62 -9.80 -4.67
C PRO A 4 8.52 -11.20 -4.05
N TYR A 5 8.28 -11.26 -2.75
CA TYR A 5 7.87 -12.48 -2.06
C TYR A 5 6.45 -12.87 -2.47
N SER A 6 6.11 -14.15 -2.29
CA SER A 6 4.75 -14.62 -2.56
C SER A 6 3.73 -14.05 -1.59
N TYR A 7 2.52 -13.77 -2.07
CA TYR A 7 1.33 -13.45 -1.28
C TYR A 7 0.09 -13.87 -2.07
N SER A 8 -1.08 -13.88 -1.43
CA SER A 8 -2.36 -14.06 -2.12
C SER A 8 -3.34 -12.95 -1.74
N ILE A 9 -4.35 -12.75 -2.59
CA ILE A 9 -5.53 -11.95 -2.28
C ILE A 9 -6.68 -12.94 -2.09
N ASP A 10 -7.11 -13.10 -0.84
CA ASP A 10 -8.17 -14.02 -0.48
C ASP A 10 -9.52 -13.27 -0.55
N ALA A 11 -10.50 -13.90 -1.19
CA ALA A 11 -11.86 -13.37 -1.29
C ALA A 11 -12.68 -13.70 -0.03
N GLY A 12 -13.42 -12.72 0.47
CA GLY A 12 -14.36 -12.87 1.58
C GLY A 12 -15.36 -11.70 1.59
N ASP A 13 -15.86 -11.31 2.76
CA ASP A 13 -16.70 -10.11 2.91
C ASP A 13 -15.97 -8.83 2.45
N CYS A 14 -14.63 -8.85 2.52
CA CYS A 14 -13.73 -7.90 1.89
C CYS A 14 -12.53 -8.63 1.28
N GLN A 15 -11.85 -7.99 0.31
CA GLN A 15 -10.58 -8.49 -0.24
C GLN A 15 -9.49 -8.40 0.82
N GLN A 16 -8.75 -9.49 1.04
CA GLN A 16 -7.72 -9.56 2.09
C GLN A 16 -6.38 -10.01 1.54
N LEU A 17 -5.33 -9.25 1.83
CA LEU A 17 -3.96 -9.66 1.52
C LEU A 17 -3.46 -10.67 2.56
N ASN A 18 -3.16 -11.87 2.09
CA ASN A 18 -2.59 -12.93 2.91
C ASN A 18 -1.06 -12.92 2.80
N TRP A 19 -0.43 -12.53 3.90
CA TRP A 19 1.01 -12.38 4.02
C TRP A 19 1.73 -13.63 4.52
N GLN A 20 1.00 -14.71 4.83
CA GLN A 20 1.60 -15.94 5.35
C GLN A 20 2.70 -16.48 4.42
N PRO A 21 2.52 -16.55 3.08
CA PRO A 21 3.57 -17.04 2.20
C PRO A 21 4.84 -16.16 2.27
N MET A 22 4.68 -14.84 2.25
CA MET A 22 5.79 -13.89 2.38
C MET A 22 6.57 -14.10 3.68
N TRP A 23 5.89 -14.31 4.81
CA TRP A 23 6.57 -14.56 6.08
C TRP A 23 7.37 -15.85 6.08
N LEU A 24 6.84 -16.93 5.50
CA LEU A 24 7.57 -18.19 5.37
C LEU A 24 8.84 -18.01 4.53
N GLU A 25 8.76 -17.25 3.43
CA GLU A 25 9.91 -16.96 2.56
C GLU A 25 10.94 -16.04 3.24
N ILE A 26 10.50 -15.01 3.98
CA ILE A 26 11.40 -14.15 4.77
C ILE A 26 12.15 -14.97 5.82
N LEU A 27 11.46 -15.88 6.51
CA LEU A 27 12.09 -16.75 7.51
C LEU A 27 13.09 -17.71 6.86
N ALA A 28 12.80 -18.23 5.67
CA ALA A 28 13.73 -19.05 4.91
C ALA A 28 14.97 -18.26 4.47
N ASP A 29 14.80 -17.02 3.98
CA ASP A 29 15.90 -16.12 3.61
C ASP A 29 16.80 -15.81 4.83
N LEU A 30 16.21 -15.57 6.00
CA LEU A 30 16.95 -15.37 7.25
C LEU A 30 17.75 -16.61 7.65
N GLN A 31 17.17 -17.80 7.55
CA GLN A 31 17.86 -19.07 7.84
C GLN A 31 18.99 -19.35 6.84
N ALA A 32 18.82 -18.95 5.58
CA ALA A 32 19.82 -19.07 4.52
C ALA A 32 20.93 -18.00 4.61
N GLY A 33 20.86 -17.07 5.56
CA GLY A 33 21.87 -16.02 5.73
C GLY A 33 21.88 -14.97 4.61
N ILE A 34 20.73 -14.77 3.95
CA ILE A 34 20.60 -13.72 2.93
C ILE A 34 20.84 -12.35 3.58
N ASN A 35 21.52 -11.46 2.84
CA ASN A 35 21.81 -10.11 3.31
C ASN A 35 20.51 -9.39 3.73
N PRO A 36 20.42 -8.85 4.97
CA PRO A 36 19.23 -8.13 5.45
C PRO A 36 18.77 -7.00 4.53
N ALA A 37 19.69 -6.32 3.83
CA ALA A 37 19.34 -5.27 2.87
C ALA A 37 18.53 -5.82 1.68
N ASN A 38 18.84 -7.04 1.22
CA ASN A 38 18.09 -7.70 0.15
C ASN A 38 16.71 -8.15 0.62
N ILE A 39 16.61 -8.70 1.84
CA ILE A 39 15.34 -9.08 2.46
C ILE A 39 14.44 -7.85 2.62
N ALA A 40 14.98 -6.74 3.13
CA ALA A 40 14.26 -5.49 3.27
C ALA A 40 13.79 -4.96 1.91
N ALA A 41 14.63 -4.98 0.88
CA ALA A 41 14.26 -4.55 -0.47
C ALA A 41 13.12 -5.40 -1.05
N ARG A 42 13.21 -6.74 -0.94
CA ARG A 42 12.15 -7.66 -1.36
C ARG A 42 10.84 -7.40 -0.63
N PHE A 43 10.89 -7.22 0.70
CA PHE A 43 9.71 -6.90 1.50
C PHE A 43 9.02 -5.62 1.02
N HIS A 44 9.77 -4.53 0.83
CA HIS A 44 9.20 -3.27 0.36
C HIS A 44 8.59 -3.41 -1.05
N HIS A 45 9.29 -4.08 -1.98
CA HIS A 45 8.75 -4.38 -3.31
C HIS A 45 7.48 -5.21 -3.24
N THR A 46 7.41 -6.19 -2.34
CA THR A 46 6.22 -7.04 -2.15
C THR A 46 5.03 -6.21 -1.73
N LEU A 47 5.19 -5.30 -0.76
CA LEU A 47 4.12 -4.39 -0.35
C LEU A 47 3.63 -3.51 -1.51
N ILE A 48 4.55 -2.92 -2.26
CA ILE A 48 4.20 -2.05 -3.40
C ILE A 48 3.43 -2.84 -4.46
N HIS A 49 3.91 -4.03 -4.81
CA HIS A 49 3.28 -4.90 -5.79
C HIS A 49 1.89 -5.35 -5.35
N ALA A 50 1.76 -5.86 -4.11
CA ALA A 50 0.51 -6.30 -3.52
C ALA A 50 -0.55 -5.20 -3.43
N LEU A 51 -0.17 -4.00 -2.98
CA LEU A 51 -1.10 -2.87 -2.89
C LEU A 51 -1.53 -2.37 -4.28
N THR A 52 -0.63 -2.38 -5.25
CA THR A 52 -0.96 -2.03 -6.64
C THR A 52 -1.94 -3.05 -7.22
N GLU A 53 -1.65 -4.35 -7.09
CA GLU A 53 -2.55 -5.41 -7.57
C GLU A 53 -3.93 -5.32 -6.93
N LEU A 54 -4.01 -5.11 -5.61
CA LEU A 54 -5.27 -4.96 -4.90
C LEU A 54 -6.06 -3.74 -5.40
N ALA A 55 -5.41 -2.59 -5.62
CA ALA A 55 -6.07 -1.41 -6.15
C ALA A 55 -6.63 -1.66 -7.56
N LEU A 56 -5.89 -2.34 -8.44
CA LEU A 56 -6.34 -2.67 -9.79
C LEU A 56 -7.48 -3.68 -9.78
N HIS A 57 -7.41 -4.68 -8.90
CA HIS A 57 -8.50 -5.64 -8.70
C HIS A 57 -9.78 -4.92 -8.25
N LEU A 58 -9.67 -4.04 -7.25
CA LEU A 58 -10.81 -3.26 -6.77
C LEU A 58 -11.36 -2.33 -7.86
N ARG A 59 -10.52 -1.72 -8.71
CA ARG A 59 -10.98 -0.92 -9.86
C ARG A 59 -11.80 -1.74 -10.85
N GLY A 60 -11.46 -3.02 -11.03
CA GLY A 60 -12.22 -3.93 -11.89
C GLY A 60 -13.65 -4.21 -11.38
N VAL A 61 -13.88 -4.07 -10.07
CA VAL A 61 -15.17 -4.33 -9.40
C VAL A 61 -15.92 -3.04 -9.08
N HIS A 62 -15.20 -1.96 -8.78
CA HIS A 62 -15.72 -0.66 -8.39
C HIS A 62 -15.17 0.41 -9.34
N SER A 63 -16.05 1.18 -9.96
CA SER A 63 -15.62 2.25 -10.87
C SER A 63 -14.99 3.42 -10.11
N PHE A 64 -13.66 3.54 -10.17
CA PHE A 64 -12.91 4.68 -9.69
C PHE A 64 -11.61 4.85 -10.50
N ASP A 65 -11.15 6.10 -10.61
CA ASP A 65 -9.89 6.45 -11.28
C ASP A 65 -8.92 7.16 -10.32
N THR A 66 -9.30 7.33 -9.06
CA THR A 66 -8.53 8.11 -8.07
C THR A 66 -8.29 7.31 -6.80
N VAL A 67 -7.04 7.30 -6.33
CA VAL A 67 -6.59 6.66 -5.08
C VAL A 67 -5.95 7.72 -4.19
N ALA A 68 -6.35 7.78 -2.91
CA ALA A 68 -5.73 8.65 -1.93
C ALA A 68 -4.80 7.86 -0.99
N LEU A 69 -3.53 8.27 -0.89
CA LEU A 69 -2.55 7.67 0.02
C LEU A 69 -2.46 8.50 1.32
N SER A 70 -2.86 7.88 2.44
CA SER A 70 -2.93 8.50 3.78
C SER A 70 -2.52 7.52 4.87
N GLY A 71 -2.10 8.02 6.03
CA GLY A 71 -1.58 7.22 7.14
C GLY A 71 -0.06 7.30 7.29
N GLY A 72 0.44 7.03 8.50
CA GLY A 72 1.85 7.19 8.87
C GLY A 72 2.82 6.31 8.07
N VAL A 73 2.37 5.16 7.54
CA VAL A 73 3.19 4.27 6.69
C VAL A 73 3.73 4.99 5.46
N PHE A 74 2.97 5.93 4.90
CA PHE A 74 3.39 6.69 3.71
C PHE A 74 4.42 7.79 4.00
N GLN A 75 4.89 7.92 5.24
CA GLN A 75 6.15 8.64 5.52
C GLN A 75 7.38 7.87 5.04
N ASN A 76 7.26 6.56 4.86
CA ASN A 76 8.31 5.76 4.23
C ASN A 76 8.43 6.18 2.76
N ARG A 77 9.46 6.97 2.47
CA ARG A 77 9.71 7.53 1.13
C ARG A 77 9.80 6.45 0.05
N LEU A 78 10.35 5.27 0.37
CA LEU A 78 10.49 4.18 -0.60
C LEU A 78 9.11 3.66 -0.98
N ILE A 79 8.29 3.26 0.01
CA ILE A 79 6.92 2.78 -0.25
C ILE A 79 6.12 3.84 -1.00
N PHE A 80 6.14 5.07 -0.51
CA PHE A 80 5.34 6.15 -1.06
C PHE A 80 5.70 6.48 -2.52
N THR A 81 6.99 6.66 -2.81
CA THR A 81 7.44 7.03 -4.17
C THR A 81 7.11 5.92 -5.16
N HIS A 82 7.43 4.67 -4.82
CA HIS A 82 7.27 3.56 -5.75
C HIS A 82 5.82 3.11 -5.89
N LEU A 83 5.00 3.16 -4.84
CA LEU A 83 3.57 2.90 -4.95
C LEU A 83 2.85 3.99 -5.75
N THR A 84 3.19 5.25 -5.52
CA THR A 84 2.62 6.36 -6.31
C THR A 84 2.90 6.17 -7.79
N GLN A 85 4.16 5.87 -8.14
CA GLN A 85 4.55 5.61 -9.52
C GLN A 85 3.81 4.40 -10.09
N ALA A 86 3.78 3.27 -9.37
CA ALA A 86 3.12 2.06 -9.85
C ALA A 86 1.62 2.24 -10.10
N LEU A 87 0.93 3.02 -9.26
CA LEU A 87 -0.48 3.35 -9.47
C LEU A 87 -0.67 4.27 -10.68
N GLN A 88 0.17 5.30 -10.81
CA GLN A 88 0.13 6.23 -11.95
C GLN A 88 0.43 5.55 -13.29
N ASP A 89 1.38 4.61 -13.31
CA ASP A 89 1.69 3.79 -14.49
C ASP A 89 0.52 2.89 -14.92
N ASN A 90 -0.47 2.70 -14.05
CA ASN A 90 -1.72 2.00 -14.33
C ASN A 90 -2.92 2.96 -14.49
N ASP A 91 -2.67 4.21 -14.87
CA ASP A 91 -3.68 5.25 -15.15
C ASP A 91 -4.57 5.62 -13.96
N LEU A 92 -4.09 5.44 -12.72
CA LEU A 92 -4.76 5.94 -11.52
C LEU A 92 -4.22 7.31 -11.13
N GLN A 93 -5.13 8.25 -10.89
CA GLN A 93 -4.79 9.52 -10.25
C GLN A 93 -4.48 9.29 -8.76
N VAL A 94 -3.31 9.73 -8.30
CA VAL A 94 -2.91 9.58 -6.89
C VAL A 94 -3.02 10.91 -6.15
N LEU A 95 -3.80 10.92 -5.06
CA LEU A 95 -3.88 12.03 -4.12
C LEU A 95 -2.95 11.78 -2.93
N GLN A 96 -2.23 12.81 -2.52
CA GLN A 96 -1.27 12.78 -1.42
C GLN A 96 -1.44 14.00 -0.52
N HIS A 97 -1.07 13.83 0.74
CA HIS A 97 -1.00 14.93 1.71
C HIS A 97 0.07 15.95 1.32
N ARG A 98 -0.22 17.24 1.49
CA ARG A 98 0.73 18.35 1.23
C ARG A 98 0.75 19.40 2.33
N GLN A 99 -0.43 19.80 2.83
CA GLN A 99 -0.57 20.88 3.82
C GLN A 99 -0.75 20.37 5.24
N VAL A 100 -1.25 19.15 5.40
CA VAL A 100 -1.37 18.45 6.67
C VAL A 100 -0.51 17.20 6.64
N PRO A 101 -0.04 16.71 7.79
CA PRO A 101 0.72 15.48 7.81
C PRO A 101 -0.14 14.26 7.48
N THR A 102 0.48 13.23 6.90
CA THR A 102 -0.16 11.93 6.61
C THR A 102 -0.49 11.11 7.87
N HIS A 103 0.12 11.43 9.01
CA HIS A 103 -0.07 10.74 10.29
C HIS A 103 -1.18 11.41 11.12
N ASP A 104 -1.38 10.93 12.34
CA ASP A 104 -2.48 11.32 13.23
C ASP A 104 -2.59 12.83 13.52
N GLY A 105 -1.51 13.60 13.29
CA GLY A 105 -1.55 15.06 13.36
C GLY A 105 -2.50 15.71 12.33
N GLY A 106 -2.85 15.00 11.25
CA GLY A 106 -3.82 15.44 10.24
C GLY A 106 -5.22 14.84 10.40
N LEU A 107 -5.42 13.94 11.38
CA LEU A 107 -6.66 13.17 11.53
C LEU A 107 -7.87 14.06 11.83
N SER A 108 -7.69 15.09 12.66
CA SER A 108 -8.77 16.02 13.04
C SER A 108 -9.36 16.79 11.85
N LEU A 109 -8.55 17.08 10.83
CA LEU A 109 -9.04 17.71 9.60
C LEU A 109 -10.02 16.78 8.86
N GLY A 110 -9.64 15.50 8.69
CA GLY A 110 -10.50 14.51 8.05
C GLY A 110 -11.83 14.33 8.80
N GLN A 111 -11.76 14.26 10.13
CA GLN A 111 -12.96 14.20 10.99
C GLN A 111 -13.88 15.40 10.80
N ALA A 112 -13.32 16.63 10.79
CA ALA A 112 -14.09 17.85 10.61
C ALA A 112 -14.76 17.93 9.23
N VAL A 113 -14.03 17.60 8.15
CA VAL A 113 -14.57 17.62 6.78
C VAL A 113 -15.67 16.57 6.60
N ILE A 114 -15.48 15.35 7.11
CA ILE A 114 -16.51 14.30 7.08
C ILE A 114 -17.75 14.78 7.84
N ALA A 115 -17.59 15.31 9.06
CA ALA A 115 -18.70 15.81 9.85
C ALA A 115 -19.50 16.88 9.10
N ILE A 116 -18.82 17.86 8.47
CA ILE A 116 -19.48 18.92 7.69
C ILE A 116 -20.24 18.34 6.48
N SER A 117 -19.66 17.35 5.78
CA SER A 117 -20.29 16.72 4.61
C SER A 117 -21.59 15.96 4.92
N LEU A 118 -21.84 15.60 6.19
CA LEU A 118 -23.09 14.95 6.63
C LEU A 118 -24.24 15.95 6.82
N PHE A 119 -23.95 17.25 6.86
CA PHE A 119 -24.93 18.31 7.06
C PHE A 119 -25.14 19.20 5.81
N THR A 120 -24.49 18.87 4.69
CA THR A 120 -24.60 19.57 3.40
C THR A 120 -25.15 18.63 2.35
#